data_AF-A0A9X0D418-F1
#
_entry.id   AF-A0A9X0D418-F1
#
_cell.length_a   1.000
_cell.length_b   1.000
_cell.length_c   1.000
_cell.angle_alpha   90.00
_cell.angle_beta   90.00
_cell.angle_gamma   90.00
#
_symmetry.space_group_name_H-M   'P 1'
#
loop_
_entity.id
_entity.type
_entity.pdbx_description
1 polymer ?
#
loop_
_entity_poly.entity_id
_entity_poly.type
_entity_poly.pdbx_seq_one_letter_code
_entity_poly.pdbx_strand_id
1 'polypeptide(L)'
;MSGVVHLYQWYMRCYPEDISDKTNFYTAIRSNAAYQGLKHPVKPTKDGKFMPDFTYRYTTEDIPYGLVVIRGIAEIVGLETPNIDKVLTWCQEKMSKEYLVNSKLQGKDVASSRAPQRYGFTTLESIL
;
A
#
# COMPACT_ATOMS: atom_id res chain seq x y z
N MET A 1 0.07 -22.85 -13.43
CA MET A 1 0.89 -22.33 -12.31
C MET A 1 0.19 -21.12 -11.76
N SER A 2 0.09 -20.99 -10.42
CA SER A 2 -0.45 -19.77 -9.81
C SER A 2 0.42 -18.57 -10.21
N GLY A 3 -0.19 -17.46 -10.63
CA GLY A 3 0.52 -16.20 -10.89
C GLY A 3 0.99 -15.50 -9.60
N VAL A 4 0.63 -16.02 -8.43
CA VAL A 4 0.98 -15.46 -7.12
C VAL A 4 2.30 -16.05 -6.63
N VAL A 5 3.27 -15.17 -6.34
CA VAL A 5 4.60 -15.55 -5.84
C VAL A 5 4.94 -14.78 -4.57
N HIS A 6 5.80 -15.35 -3.73
CA HIS A 6 6.32 -14.67 -2.56
C HIS A 6 7.21 -13.48 -2.97
N LEU A 7 7.16 -12.36 -2.24
CA LEU A 7 7.94 -11.15 -2.58
C LEU A 7 9.43 -11.42 -2.71
N TYR A 8 10.01 -12.24 -1.82
CA TYR A 8 11.41 -12.64 -1.93
C TYR A 8 11.75 -13.30 -3.28
N GLN A 9 10.88 -14.19 -3.78
CA GLN A 9 11.08 -14.82 -5.08
C GLN A 9 10.97 -13.82 -6.23
N TRP A 10 10.06 -12.87 -6.13
CA TRP A 10 9.97 -11.78 -7.11
C TRP A 10 11.24 -10.92 -7.11
N TYR A 11 11.80 -10.60 -5.94
CA TYR A 11 13.08 -9.87 -5.84
C TYR A 11 14.24 -10.65 -6.46
N MET A 12 14.35 -11.95 -6.20
CA MET A 12 15.40 -12.78 -6.81
C MET A 12 15.27 -12.89 -8.32
N ARG A 13 14.04 -12.80 -8.86
CA ARG A 13 13.80 -12.79 -10.30
C ARG A 13 14.12 -11.45 -10.94
N CYS A 14 13.79 -10.34 -10.29
CA CYS A 14 13.83 -9.00 -10.88
C CYS A 14 15.15 -8.24 -10.63
N TYR A 15 15.81 -8.48 -9.50
CA TYR A 15 17.04 -7.78 -9.09
C TYR A 15 18.18 -8.75 -8.71
N PRO A 16 18.39 -9.89 -9.40
CA PRO A 16 19.39 -10.88 -8.98
C PRO A 16 20.81 -10.30 -8.92
N GLU A 17 21.16 -9.41 -9.85
CA GLU A 17 22.50 -8.85 -9.97
C GLU A 17 22.75 -7.64 -9.05
N ASP A 18 21.69 -6.95 -8.63
CA ASP A 18 21.80 -5.77 -7.77
C ASP A 18 21.85 -6.12 -6.28
N ILE A 19 21.49 -7.35 -5.89
CA ILE A 19 21.39 -7.78 -4.49
C ILE A 19 22.64 -8.56 -4.07
N SER A 20 23.43 -7.98 -3.16
CA SER A 20 24.68 -8.60 -2.68
C SER A 20 24.51 -9.55 -1.50
N ASP A 21 23.44 -9.43 -0.70
CA ASP A 21 23.11 -10.37 0.38
C ASP A 21 21.70 -10.94 0.18
N LYS A 22 21.65 -12.23 -0.15
CA LYS A 22 20.43 -13.01 -0.45
C LYS A 22 20.07 -13.96 0.71
N THR A 23 20.48 -13.67 1.93
CA THR A 23 20.20 -14.55 3.08
C THR A 23 18.70 -14.62 3.39
N ASN A 24 17.99 -13.49 3.28
CA ASN A 24 16.55 -13.38 3.50
C ASN A 24 15.98 -12.11 2.86
N PHE A 25 14.66 -11.89 2.95
CA PHE A 25 14.03 -10.74 2.33
C PHE A 25 14.50 -9.38 2.89
N TYR A 26 14.79 -9.31 4.18
CA TYR A 26 15.28 -8.09 4.84
C TYR A 26 16.66 -7.69 4.28
N THR A 27 17.60 -8.63 4.25
CA THR A 27 18.95 -8.43 3.72
C THR A 27 18.92 -8.14 2.21
N ALA A 28 18.04 -8.81 1.47
CA ALA A 28 17.85 -8.57 0.05
C ALA A 28 17.41 -7.12 -0.26
N ILE A 29 16.45 -6.56 0.48
CA ILE A 29 16.06 -5.16 0.31
C ILE A 29 17.21 -4.22 0.71
N ARG A 30 17.86 -4.49 1.84
CA ARG A 30 18.93 -3.63 2.40
C ARG A 30 20.18 -3.57 1.54
N SER A 31 20.49 -4.65 0.82
CA SER A 31 21.70 -4.79 0.02
C SER A 31 21.49 -4.55 -1.47
N ASN A 32 20.28 -4.19 -1.89
CA ASN A 32 19.97 -3.91 -3.30
C ASN A 32 20.58 -2.57 -3.75
N ALA A 33 21.56 -2.63 -4.66
CA ALA A 33 22.24 -1.46 -5.22
C ALA A 33 21.30 -0.50 -5.95
N ALA A 34 20.21 -1.01 -6.56
CA ALA A 34 19.23 -0.18 -7.27
C ALA A 34 18.48 0.82 -6.36
N TYR A 35 18.53 0.64 -5.03
CA TYR A 35 17.91 1.55 -4.06
C TYR A 35 18.88 2.56 -3.45
N GLN A 36 20.17 2.53 -3.83
CA GLN A 36 21.14 3.47 -3.31
C GLN A 36 20.79 4.91 -3.70
N GLY A 37 20.84 5.81 -2.72
CA GLY A 37 20.56 7.23 -2.90
C GLY A 37 19.07 7.62 -2.84
N LEU A 38 18.15 6.65 -2.82
CA LEU A 38 16.72 6.93 -2.64
C LEU A 38 16.44 7.43 -1.21
N LYS A 39 15.70 8.54 -1.09
CA LYS A 39 15.35 9.19 0.18
C LYS A 39 13.84 9.38 0.29
N HIS A 40 13.37 9.56 1.51
CA HIS A 40 11.96 9.86 1.78
C HIS A 40 11.62 11.28 1.30
N PRO A 41 10.43 11.50 0.73
CA PRO A 41 9.94 12.84 0.44
C PRO A 41 9.66 13.59 1.75
N VAL A 42 10.20 14.79 1.87
CA VAL A 42 10.11 15.61 3.08
C VAL A 42 9.85 17.08 2.76
N LYS A 43 9.22 17.78 3.70
CA LYS A 43 9.05 19.23 3.71
C LYS A 43 9.91 19.87 4.79
N PRO A 44 10.58 21.01 4.52
CA PRO A 44 11.30 21.75 5.53
C PRO A 44 10.33 22.35 6.56
N THR A 45 10.73 22.38 7.82
CA THR A 45 10.00 23.06 8.90
C THR A 45 10.63 24.42 9.19
N LYS A 46 9.89 25.30 9.90
CA LYS A 46 10.37 26.66 10.23
C LYS A 46 11.65 26.66 11.08
N ASP A 47 11.88 25.61 11.87
CA ASP A 47 13.08 25.42 12.70
C ASP A 47 14.23 24.68 11.96
N GLY A 48 14.15 24.57 10.63
CA GLY A 48 15.22 23.98 9.81
C GLY A 48 15.29 22.45 9.82
N LYS A 49 14.27 21.77 10.37
CA LYS A 49 14.15 20.30 10.33
C LYS A 49 13.32 19.86 9.12
N PHE A 50 13.09 18.55 9.03
CA PHE A 50 12.31 17.93 7.96
C PHE A 50 11.15 17.12 8.54
N MET A 51 9.97 17.24 7.94
CA MET A 51 8.82 16.38 8.21
C MET A 51 8.46 15.56 6.97
N PRO A 52 7.99 14.30 7.12
CA PRO A 52 7.52 13.51 5.99
C PRO A 52 6.41 14.23 5.21
N ASP A 53 6.51 14.22 3.89
CA ASP A 53 5.49 14.79 3.03
C ASP A 53 4.39 13.78 2.70
N PHE A 54 3.33 13.77 3.51
CA PHE A 54 2.15 12.91 3.29
C PHE A 54 1.22 13.38 2.17
N THR A 55 1.54 14.48 1.49
CA THR A 55 0.85 14.89 0.27
C THR A 55 1.52 14.35 -1.00
N TYR A 56 2.66 13.68 -0.85
CA TYR A 56 3.38 13.06 -1.96
C TYR A 56 2.64 11.82 -2.48
N ARG A 57 2.90 11.47 -3.75
CA ARG A 57 2.15 10.43 -4.48
C ARG A 57 2.14 9.05 -3.80
N TYR A 58 3.14 8.69 -2.99
CA TYR A 58 3.14 7.41 -2.26
C TYR A 58 1.92 7.22 -1.37
N THR A 59 1.36 8.30 -0.82
CA THR A 59 0.14 8.21 -0.02
C THR A 59 -1.09 8.60 -0.84
N THR A 60 -1.00 9.69 -1.61
CA THR A 60 -2.16 10.23 -2.32
C THR A 60 -2.62 9.38 -3.51
N GLU A 61 -1.74 8.54 -4.08
CA GLU A 61 -2.09 7.59 -5.14
C GLU A 61 -2.26 6.15 -4.60
N ASP A 62 -1.21 5.60 -3.97
CA ASP A 62 -1.16 4.16 -3.66
C ASP A 62 -2.22 3.73 -2.64
N ILE A 63 -2.74 4.65 -1.82
CA ILE A 63 -3.78 4.35 -0.84
C ILE A 63 -5.17 4.29 -1.51
N PRO A 64 -5.75 5.38 -2.07
CA PRO A 64 -7.08 5.34 -2.65
C PRO A 64 -7.20 4.48 -3.91
N TYR A 65 -6.11 4.30 -4.66
CA TYR A 65 -6.12 3.60 -5.94
C TYR A 65 -5.40 2.25 -5.92
N GLY A 66 -4.73 1.92 -4.82
CA GLY A 66 -4.12 0.61 -4.58
C GLY A 66 -4.70 -0.09 -3.36
N LEU A 67 -4.29 0.32 -2.16
CA LEU A 67 -4.57 -0.43 -0.92
C LEU A 67 -6.07 -0.49 -0.58
N VAL A 68 -6.81 0.62 -0.77
CA VAL A 68 -8.27 0.65 -0.57
C VAL A 68 -8.98 -0.27 -1.57
N VAL A 69 -8.49 -0.37 -2.79
CA VAL A 69 -9.04 -1.28 -3.82
C VAL A 69 -8.83 -2.74 -3.43
N ILE A 70 -7.60 -3.11 -3.07
CA ILE A 70 -7.27 -4.47 -2.62
C ILE A 70 -8.11 -4.83 -1.39
N ARG A 71 -8.25 -3.90 -0.44
CA ARG A 71 -9.08 -4.12 0.75
C ARG A 71 -10.55 -4.32 0.40
N GLY A 72 -11.06 -3.59 -0.59
CA GLY A 72 -12.45 -3.70 -1.05
C GLY A 72 -12.73 -5.04 -1.71
N ILE A 73 -11.80 -5.55 -2.51
CA ILE A 73 -11.87 -6.91 -3.07
C ILE A 73 -11.85 -7.95 -1.95
N ALA A 74 -10.95 -7.79 -0.97
CA ALA A 74 -10.88 -8.69 0.19
C ALA A 74 -12.21 -8.73 0.99
N GLU A 75 -12.87 -7.58 1.14
CA GLU A 75 -14.19 -7.48 1.78
C GLU A 75 -15.25 -8.28 1.02
N ILE A 76 -15.29 -8.15 -0.31
CA ILE A 76 -16.24 -8.83 -1.18
C ILE A 76 -16.12 -10.35 -1.08
N VAL A 77 -14.88 -10.86 -0.99
CA VAL A 77 -14.63 -12.31 -0.86
C VAL A 77 -14.63 -12.80 0.59
N GLY A 78 -14.93 -11.93 1.56
CA GLY A 78 -15.00 -12.30 2.99
C GLY A 78 -13.64 -12.64 3.63
N LEU A 79 -12.54 -12.09 3.12
CA LEU A 79 -11.20 -12.32 3.65
C LEU A 79 -10.77 -11.21 4.61
N GLU A 80 -10.36 -11.59 5.82
CA GLU A 80 -9.72 -10.66 6.76
C GLU A 80 -8.30 -10.30 6.33
N THR A 81 -7.96 -9.02 6.44
CA THR A 81 -6.64 -8.51 6.06
C THR A 81 -6.05 -7.61 7.15
N PRO A 82 -5.73 -8.13 8.35
CA PRO A 82 -5.36 -7.33 9.51
C PRO A 82 -4.14 -6.41 9.27
N ASN A 83 -3.17 -6.86 8.46
CA ASN A 83 -2.00 -6.04 8.10
C ASN A 83 -2.36 -4.89 7.14
N ILE A 84 -3.30 -5.10 6.21
CA ILE A 84 -3.82 -4.04 5.35
C ILE A 84 -4.60 -3.03 6.18
N ASP A 85 -5.49 -3.51 7.06
CA ASP A 85 -6.31 -2.65 7.93
C ASP A 85 -5.43 -1.75 8.81
N LYS A 86 -4.36 -2.31 9.38
CA LYS A 86 -3.38 -1.55 10.18
C LYS A 86 -2.72 -0.42 9.39
N VAL A 87 -2.20 -0.73 8.19
CA VAL A 87 -1.53 0.27 7.34
C VAL A 87 -2.53 1.31 6.83
N LEU A 88 -3.71 0.88 6.38
CA LEU A 88 -4.74 1.75 5.85
C LEU A 88 -5.28 2.72 6.91
N THR A 89 -5.51 2.24 8.13
CA THR A 89 -5.95 3.07 9.26
C THR A 89 -4.93 4.16 9.59
N TRP A 90 -3.64 3.83 9.62
CA TRP A 90 -2.60 4.83 9.84
C TRP A 90 -2.49 5.83 8.66
N CYS A 91 -2.52 5.34 7.42
CA CYS A 91 -2.40 6.19 6.23
C CYS A 91 -3.58 7.18 6.12
N GLN A 92 -4.81 6.73 6.35
CA GLN A 92 -5.99 7.60 6.22
C GLN A 92 -5.93 8.75 7.24
N GLU A 93 -5.44 8.51 8.47
CA GLU A 93 -5.17 9.58 9.44
C GLU A 93 -4.15 10.60 8.92
N LYS A 94 -3.01 10.15 8.37
CA LYS A 94 -1.98 11.05 7.83
C LYS A 94 -2.48 11.86 6.64
N MET A 95 -3.42 11.31 5.89
CA MET A 95 -4.03 11.96 4.73
C MET A 95 -5.23 12.85 5.10
N SER A 96 -5.67 12.86 6.36
CA SER A 96 -6.95 13.47 6.78
C SER A 96 -8.14 12.94 5.96
N LYS A 97 -8.14 11.63 5.72
CA LYS A 97 -9.13 10.87 4.96
C LYS A 97 -9.72 9.76 5.83
N GLU A 98 -10.87 9.23 5.43
CA GLU A 98 -11.52 8.12 6.12
C GLU A 98 -12.11 7.14 5.11
N TYR A 99 -11.43 6.00 4.93
CA TYR A 99 -11.87 4.93 4.03
C TYR A 99 -12.40 3.72 4.81
N LEU A 100 -11.64 3.28 5.82
CA LEU A 100 -11.95 2.12 6.64
C LEU A 100 -12.49 2.58 8.00
N VAL A 101 -13.65 2.06 8.42
CA VAL A 101 -14.27 2.30 9.72
C VAL A 101 -14.81 0.98 10.26
N ASN A 102 -14.38 0.58 11.47
CA ASN A 102 -14.73 -0.72 12.07
C ASN A 102 -14.47 -1.90 11.12
N SER A 103 -13.29 -1.91 10.48
CA SER A 103 -12.86 -2.94 9.51
C SER A 103 -13.78 -3.11 8.29
N LYS A 104 -14.57 -2.09 7.93
CA LYS A 104 -15.39 -2.06 6.71
C LYS A 104 -15.11 -0.80 5.89
N LEU A 105 -15.15 -0.90 4.56
CA LEU A 105 -15.04 0.24 3.65
C LEU A 105 -16.34 1.07 3.62
N GLN A 106 -16.58 1.78 4.71
CA GLN A 106 -17.77 2.61 4.91
C GLN A 106 -17.41 4.05 5.38
N GLY A 107 -16.14 4.44 5.28
CA GLY A 107 -15.71 5.79 5.59
C GLY A 107 -16.22 6.82 4.58
N LYS A 108 -16.33 8.08 5.00
CA LYS A 108 -16.89 9.16 4.17
C LYS A 108 -16.13 9.43 2.86
N ASP A 109 -14.85 9.04 2.78
CA ASP A 109 -14.00 9.26 1.62
C ASP A 109 -13.93 8.06 0.67
N VAL A 110 -14.62 6.94 0.93
CA VAL A 110 -14.65 5.77 0.01
C VAL A 110 -15.04 6.17 -1.41
N ALA A 111 -15.95 7.14 -1.56
CA ALA A 111 -16.37 7.68 -2.85
C ALA A 111 -15.25 8.40 -3.64
N SER A 112 -14.11 8.71 -3.02
CA SER A 112 -12.92 9.27 -3.68
C SER A 112 -11.87 8.23 -4.06
N SER A 113 -12.08 6.97 -3.67
CA SER A 113 -11.21 5.83 -4.01
C SER A 113 -11.60 5.18 -5.35
N ARG A 114 -10.90 4.11 -5.74
CA ARG A 114 -11.34 3.20 -6.83
C ARG A 114 -11.82 1.84 -6.32
N ALA A 115 -12.16 1.72 -5.04
CA ALA A 115 -12.70 0.45 -4.54
C ALA A 115 -14.00 0.07 -5.26
N PRO A 116 -14.26 -1.23 -5.48
CA PRO A 116 -15.48 -1.70 -6.15
C PRO A 116 -16.78 -1.17 -5.50
N GLN A 117 -16.79 -1.05 -4.17
CA GLN A 117 -17.89 -0.53 -3.36
C GLN A 117 -18.37 0.85 -3.82
N ARG A 118 -17.45 1.72 -4.28
CA ARG A 118 -17.80 3.05 -4.82
C ARG A 118 -18.74 2.96 -6.02
N TYR A 119 -18.61 1.89 -6.82
CA TYR A 119 -19.37 1.69 -8.05
C TYR A 119 -20.62 0.83 -7.83
N GLY A 120 -20.93 0.46 -6.58
CA GLY A 120 -22.04 -0.43 -6.26
C GLY A 120 -21.72 -1.92 -6.40
N PHE A 121 -20.45 -2.28 -6.65
CA PHE A 121 -20.02 -3.67 -6.74
C PHE A 121 -19.66 -4.20 -5.34
N THR A 122 -20.48 -5.12 -4.83
CA THR A 122 -20.36 -5.66 -3.46
C THR A 122 -20.38 -7.19 -3.40
N THR A 123 -20.47 -7.87 -4.55
CA THR A 123 -20.43 -9.33 -4.64
C THR A 123 -19.32 -9.78 -5.59
N LEU A 124 -18.90 -11.04 -5.47
CA LEU A 124 -17.86 -11.60 -6.33
C LEU A 124 -18.29 -11.57 -7.81
N GLU A 125 -19.55 -11.87 -8.10
CA GLU A 125 -20.11 -11.85 -9.45
C GLU A 125 -20.07 -10.45 -10.08
N SER A 126 -20.14 -9.40 -9.25
CA SER A 126 -20.15 -8.02 -9.72
C SER A 126 -18.77 -7.47 -10.11
N ILE A 127 -17.68 -8.20 -9.79
CA ILE A 127 -16.29 -7.77 -10.03
C ILE A 127 -15.49 -8.69 -10.97
N LEU A 128 -16.13 -9.72 -11.52
CA LEU A 128 -15.57 -10.66 -12.51
C LEU A 128 -16.11 -10.34 -13.91
#